data_AF-A0A7S2F8Q6-F1
#
_entry.id   AF-A0A7S2F8Q6-F1
#
_cell.length_a   1.000
_cell.length_b   1.000
_cell.length_c   1.000
_cell.angle_alpha   90.00
_cell.angle_beta   90.00
_cell.angle_gamma   90.00
#
_symmetry.space_group_name_H-M   'P 1'
#
loop_
_entity.id
_entity.type
_entity.pdbx_description
1 polymer ?
#
loop_
_entity_poly.entity_id
_entity_poly.type
_entity_poly.pdbx_seq_one_letter_code
_entity_poly.pdbx_strand_id
1 'polypeptide(L)'
;LSKDRASLERDCLQLGISCNSGVRARTTHVISTASEVSKNTKKIQDAISQGKPIVTEDFMTECIDASDIVDETPFLLKAGGAKKAGCGGGPAGPANASHTQGAAEARTVLLAHKYEAEKKGKLDPTGWWMSEKLDGVRAYWSGEAFYSRAGNLFEAPQWFTADLPKDTPLDGELWGGRGQFSMALSVAKTKAGNGDMQRWKFVNYSVFDVPNLEVNGKPALYEVRKNWLETNVKDKKYANFVPSEKCQSKAHMDEFLEKVEKAGGEGLMI
;
A
#
# COMPACT_ATOMS: atom_id res chain seq x y z
N LEU A 1 -23.33 -6.39 3.99
CA LEU A 1 -24.22 -6.20 5.16
C LEU A 1 -23.30 -6.20 6.37
N SER A 2 -23.05 -5.04 7.00
CA SER A 2 -22.20 -4.96 8.19
C SER A 2 -22.79 -5.87 9.27
N LYS A 3 -21.96 -6.69 9.91
CA LYS A 3 -22.40 -7.57 11.00
C LYS A 3 -22.99 -6.69 12.09
N ASP A 4 -24.05 -7.13 12.76
CA ASP A 4 -24.53 -6.39 13.92
C ASP A 4 -23.50 -6.45 15.06
N ARG A 5 -23.51 -5.43 15.92
CA ARG A 5 -22.57 -5.31 17.05
C ARG A 5 -22.55 -6.55 17.94
N ALA A 6 -23.69 -7.21 18.16
CA ALA A 6 -23.76 -8.39 19.00
C ALA A 6 -23.09 -9.60 18.34
N SER A 7 -23.12 -9.68 17.01
CA SER A 7 -22.37 -10.68 16.25
C SER A 7 -20.86 -10.47 16.36
N LEU A 8 -20.39 -9.23 16.26
CA LEU A 8 -18.97 -8.94 16.42
C LEU A 8 -18.44 -9.20 17.84
N GLU A 9 -19.25 -8.88 18.86
CA GLU A 9 -18.90 -9.19 20.24
C GLU A 9 -18.82 -10.71 20.49
N ARG A 10 -19.67 -11.51 19.82
CA ARG A 10 -19.59 -12.99 19.87
C ARG A 10 -18.32 -13.52 19.20
N ASP A 11 -17.99 -13.03 18.00
CA ASP A 11 -16.80 -13.47 17.25
C ASP A 11 -15.52 -13.17 18.05
N CYS A 12 -15.45 -12.00 18.71
CA CYS A 12 -14.34 -11.65 19.60
C CYS A 12 -14.21 -12.58 20.80
N LEU A 13 -15.33 -12.91 21.45
CA LEU A 13 -15.34 -13.82 22.60
C LEU A 13 -14.85 -15.22 22.23
N GLN A 14 -15.19 -15.70 21.02
CA GLN A 14 -14.74 -17.00 20.52
C GLN A 14 -13.21 -17.06 20.31
N LEU A 15 -12.59 -15.91 20.01
CA LEU A 15 -11.14 -15.75 19.86
C LEU A 15 -10.42 -15.37 21.17
N GLY A 16 -11.13 -15.33 22.30
CA GLY A 16 -10.56 -14.94 23.59
C GLY A 16 -10.34 -13.43 23.78
N ILE A 17 -10.86 -12.60 22.86
CA ILE A 17 -10.78 -11.15 22.92
C ILE A 17 -11.91 -10.61 23.81
N SER A 18 -11.56 -9.83 24.84
CA SER A 18 -12.55 -9.28 25.78
C SER A 18 -13.11 -7.93 25.32
N CYS A 19 -14.40 -7.89 25.03
CA CYS A 19 -15.14 -6.65 24.72
C CYS A 19 -15.65 -5.96 25.99
N ASN A 20 -15.67 -4.62 26.00
CA ASN A 20 -16.25 -3.83 27.09
C ASN A 20 -17.11 -2.69 26.53
N SER A 21 -18.18 -2.34 27.25
CA SER A 21 -19.08 -1.25 26.85
C SER A 21 -18.49 0.15 27.08
N GLY A 22 -17.44 0.27 27.91
CA GLY A 22 -16.76 1.53 28.24
C GLY A 22 -15.24 1.51 28.03
N VAL A 23 -14.63 2.69 28.05
CA VAL A 23 -13.17 2.86 27.97
C VAL A 23 -12.57 2.69 29.36
N ARG A 24 -11.76 1.64 29.56
CA ARG A 24 -11.08 1.33 30.83
C ARG A 24 -9.55 1.40 30.60
N ALA A 25 -8.77 1.38 31.69
CA ALA A 25 -7.30 1.40 31.60
C ALA A 25 -6.72 0.32 30.66
N ARG A 26 -7.30 -0.89 30.71
CA ARG A 26 -6.90 -2.04 29.86
C ARG A 26 -7.43 -2.01 28.43
N THR A 27 -8.25 -1.02 28.07
CA THR A 27 -8.76 -0.89 26.70
C THR A 27 -7.58 -0.59 25.78
N THR A 28 -7.43 -1.37 24.72
CA THR A 28 -6.39 -1.17 23.69
C THR A 28 -6.94 -0.32 22.55
N HIS A 29 -8.13 -0.65 22.05
CA HIS A 29 -8.78 0.02 20.92
C HIS A 29 -10.23 0.38 21.22
N VAL A 30 -10.70 1.48 20.65
CA VAL A 30 -12.10 1.92 20.75
C VAL A 30 -12.74 1.88 19.37
N ILE A 31 -13.68 0.96 19.18
CA ILE A 31 -14.39 0.83 17.92
C ILE A 31 -15.58 1.78 17.93
N SER A 32 -15.71 2.54 16.85
CA SER A 32 -16.79 3.49 16.67
C SER A 32 -17.03 3.79 15.19
N THR A 33 -18.17 4.42 14.90
CA THR A 33 -18.46 4.94 13.56
C THR A 33 -18.07 6.40 13.44
N ALA A 34 -17.84 6.89 12.21
CA ALA A 34 -17.59 8.31 11.96
C ALA A 34 -18.75 9.22 12.49
N SER A 35 -19.98 8.70 12.51
CA SER A 35 -21.15 9.39 13.07
C SER A 35 -21.06 9.56 14.60
N GLU A 36 -20.57 8.57 15.31
CA GLU A 36 -20.38 8.64 16.78
C GLU A 36 -19.17 9.50 17.17
N VAL A 37 -18.09 9.44 16.37
CA VAL A 37 -16.90 10.29 16.54
C VAL A 37 -17.26 11.76 16.32
N SER A 38 -18.06 12.06 15.29
CA SER A 38 -18.53 13.42 15.03
C SER A 38 -19.51 13.95 16.08
N LYS A 39 -20.29 13.08 16.73
CA LYS A 39 -21.14 13.43 17.88
C LYS A 39 -20.36 13.66 19.17
N ASN A 40 -19.06 13.37 19.19
CA ASN A 40 -18.16 13.55 20.33
C ASN A 40 -18.75 13.00 21.65
N THR A 41 -19.25 11.76 21.60
CA THR A 41 -19.88 11.12 22.76
C THR A 41 -18.90 10.95 23.92
N LYS A 42 -19.40 10.75 25.15
CA LYS A 42 -18.56 10.52 26.34
C LYS A 42 -17.51 9.42 26.12
N LYS A 43 -17.86 8.34 25.41
CA LYS A 43 -16.93 7.25 25.06
C LYS A 43 -15.76 7.72 24.19
N ILE A 44 -16.02 8.63 23.26
CA ILE A 44 -15.00 9.21 22.37
C ILE A 44 -14.12 10.19 23.13
N GLN A 45 -14.71 11.02 24.00
CA GLN A 45 -13.96 11.91 24.89
C GLN A 45 -13.05 11.13 25.84
N ASP A 46 -13.57 10.06 26.45
CA ASP A 46 -12.82 9.18 27.34
C ASP A 46 -11.65 8.50 26.58
N ALA A 47 -11.90 8.02 25.35
CA ALA A 47 -10.87 7.43 24.49
C ALA A 47 -9.74 8.42 24.18
N ILE A 48 -10.08 9.65 23.78
CA ILE A 48 -9.11 10.72 23.48
C ILE A 48 -8.32 11.08 24.73
N SER A 49 -8.99 11.28 25.87
CA SER A 49 -8.34 11.66 27.13
C SER A 49 -7.34 10.60 27.63
N GLN A 50 -7.61 9.33 27.33
CA GLN A 50 -6.77 8.19 27.70
C GLN A 50 -5.80 7.78 26.58
N GLY A 51 -5.71 8.55 25.48
CA GLY A 51 -4.80 8.29 24.36
C GLY A 51 -5.07 6.97 23.64
N LYS A 52 -6.33 6.49 23.65
CA LYS A 52 -6.70 5.21 23.04
C LYS A 52 -7.06 5.40 21.56
N PRO A 53 -6.51 4.58 20.64
CA PRO A 53 -6.85 4.66 19.22
C PRO A 53 -8.34 4.38 19.01
N ILE A 54 -8.97 5.24 18.21
CA ILE A 54 -10.38 5.12 17.81
C ILE A 54 -10.40 4.60 16.38
N VAL A 55 -10.95 3.42 16.16
CA VAL A 55 -10.89 2.69 14.90
C VAL A 55 -12.27 2.36 14.35
N THR A 56 -12.38 2.15 13.04
CA THR A 56 -13.61 1.69 12.39
C THR A 56 -13.91 0.21 12.73
N GLU A 57 -15.13 -0.23 12.42
CA GLU A 57 -15.55 -1.64 12.55
C GLU A 57 -14.68 -2.57 11.69
N ASP A 58 -14.18 -2.09 10.56
CA ASP A 58 -13.34 -2.85 9.62
C ASP A 58 -12.04 -3.34 10.26
N PHE A 59 -11.50 -2.61 11.26
CA PHE A 59 -10.34 -3.06 12.02
C PHE A 59 -10.57 -4.41 12.68
N MET A 60 -11.77 -4.66 13.23
CA MET A 60 -12.05 -5.93 13.87
C MET A 60 -12.22 -7.05 12.88
N THR A 61 -12.86 -6.79 11.74
CA THR A 61 -12.99 -7.79 10.68
C THR A 61 -11.61 -8.28 10.23
N GLU A 62 -10.69 -7.35 10.01
CA GLU A 62 -9.31 -7.67 9.59
C GLU A 62 -8.49 -8.36 10.69
N CYS A 63 -8.66 -7.97 11.96
CA CYS A 63 -8.04 -8.70 13.07
C CYS A 63 -8.57 -10.14 13.20
N ILE A 64 -9.88 -10.34 12.99
CA ILE A 64 -10.52 -11.66 13.05
C ILE A 64 -10.00 -12.54 11.91
N ASP A 65 -9.98 -12.01 10.68
CA ASP A 65 -9.53 -12.73 9.50
C ASP A 65 -8.03 -13.08 9.58
N ALA A 66 -7.21 -12.19 10.15
CA ALA A 66 -5.78 -12.42 10.36
C ALA A 66 -5.48 -13.32 11.57
N SER A 67 -6.44 -13.54 12.48
CA SER A 67 -6.21 -14.16 13.80
C SER A 67 -5.08 -13.51 14.61
N ASP A 68 -4.80 -12.22 14.36
CA ASP A 68 -3.77 -11.40 15.02
C ASP A 68 -4.16 -9.91 14.97
N ILE A 69 -3.51 -9.07 15.78
CA ILE A 69 -3.70 -7.61 15.74
C ILE A 69 -2.99 -7.05 14.51
N VAL A 70 -3.77 -6.57 13.54
CA VAL A 70 -3.26 -5.90 12.34
C VAL A 70 -2.93 -4.42 12.63
N ASP A 71 -2.21 -3.76 11.72
CA ASP A 71 -1.95 -2.32 11.82
C ASP A 71 -3.27 -1.52 11.89
N GLU A 72 -3.46 -0.74 12.94
CA GLU A 72 -4.65 0.07 13.19
C GLU A 72 -4.73 1.35 12.35
N THR A 73 -3.59 1.80 11.78
CA THR A 73 -3.44 3.06 11.05
C THR A 73 -4.50 3.31 9.96
N PRO A 74 -4.87 2.34 9.10
CA PRO A 74 -5.86 2.56 8.05
C PRO A 74 -7.29 2.68 8.59
N PHE A 75 -7.52 2.30 9.85
CA PHE A 75 -8.85 2.28 10.47
C PHE A 75 -9.06 3.46 11.43
N LEU A 76 -8.05 4.29 11.69
CA LEU A 76 -8.13 5.39 12.65
C LEU A 76 -9.15 6.46 12.23
N LEU A 77 -10.06 6.78 13.14
CA LEU A 77 -11.03 7.87 13.03
C LEU A 77 -10.52 9.12 13.76
N LYS A 78 -10.38 10.24 13.04
CA LYS A 78 -9.98 11.52 13.64
C LYS A 78 -11.20 12.28 14.18
N ALA A 79 -11.10 12.78 15.42
CA ALA A 79 -12.07 13.68 15.99
C ALA A 79 -11.84 15.12 15.46
N GLY A 80 -12.69 15.55 14.53
CA GLY A 80 -12.68 16.93 14.02
C GLY A 80 -13.19 17.06 12.59
N GLY A 81 -14.43 17.53 12.45
CA GLY A 81 -14.92 18.18 11.22
C GLY A 81 -15.41 17.26 10.10
N ALA A 82 -16.59 16.67 10.29
CA ALA A 82 -17.36 16.11 9.17
C ALA A 82 -17.97 17.25 8.32
N LYS A 83 -17.65 17.31 7.02
CA LYS A 83 -18.63 17.71 6.01
C LYS A 83 -19.17 16.43 5.36
N LYS A 84 -20.48 16.25 5.43
CA LYS A 84 -21.25 15.11 4.92
C LYS A 84 -20.97 14.86 3.43
N ALA A 85 -20.58 13.64 3.07
CA ALA A 85 -21.05 13.03 1.82
C ALA A 85 -22.40 12.39 2.14
N GLY A 86 -23.48 13.02 1.69
CA GLY A 86 -24.80 12.42 1.73
C GLY A 86 -24.89 11.33 0.66
N CYS A 87 -25.27 10.12 1.05
CA CYS A 87 -25.77 9.09 0.15
C CYS A 87 -27.08 9.59 -0.47
N GLY A 88 -26.98 10.29 -1.60
CA GLY A 88 -28.09 10.47 -2.52
C GLY A 88 -28.08 9.31 -3.51
N GLY A 89 -29.02 8.39 -3.37
CA GLY A 89 -29.31 7.38 -4.38
C GLY A 89 -29.78 8.06 -5.67
N GLY A 90 -28.86 8.28 -6.60
CA GLY A 90 -29.13 8.42 -8.03
C GLY A 90 -28.75 7.11 -8.73
N PRO A 91 -29.35 6.78 -9.88
CA PRO A 91 -29.27 5.44 -10.45
C PRO A 91 -27.81 5.06 -10.69
N ALA A 92 -27.48 3.82 -10.32
CA ALA A 92 -26.19 3.20 -10.60
C ALA A 92 -25.93 3.27 -12.11
N GLY A 93 -25.17 4.28 -12.54
CA GLY A 93 -24.37 4.17 -13.75
C GLY A 93 -23.37 3.03 -13.54
N PRO A 94 -23.02 2.27 -14.58
CA PRO A 94 -22.21 1.07 -14.41
C PRO A 94 -20.89 1.46 -13.76
N ALA A 95 -20.63 0.97 -12.55
CA ALA A 95 -19.29 1.00 -11.99
C ALA A 95 -18.39 0.25 -12.98
N ASN A 96 -17.48 0.99 -13.64
CA ASN A 96 -16.60 0.48 -14.68
C ASN A 96 -15.90 -0.79 -14.15
N ALA A 97 -16.18 -1.95 -14.76
CA ALA A 97 -15.59 -3.23 -14.40
C ALA A 97 -14.05 -3.21 -14.39
N SER A 98 -13.44 -2.31 -15.19
CA SER A 98 -12.01 -1.99 -15.20
C SER A 98 -11.47 -1.58 -13.82
N HIS A 99 -12.16 -0.70 -13.09
CA HIS A 99 -11.70 -0.21 -11.79
C HIS A 99 -11.69 -1.30 -10.72
N THR A 100 -12.69 -2.18 -10.75
CA THR A 100 -12.77 -3.32 -9.83
C THR A 100 -11.71 -4.38 -10.13
N GLN A 101 -11.34 -4.56 -11.39
CA GLN A 101 -10.29 -5.49 -11.79
C GLN A 101 -8.89 -5.00 -11.38
N GLY A 102 -8.54 -3.74 -11.69
CA GLY A 102 -7.24 -3.19 -11.30
C GLY A 102 -7.02 -3.16 -9.78
N ALA A 103 -8.09 -2.89 -9.00
CA ALA A 103 -8.03 -2.97 -7.55
C ALA A 103 -7.84 -4.39 -7.00
N ALA A 104 -8.37 -5.42 -7.69
CA ALA A 104 -8.19 -6.81 -7.32
C ALA A 104 -6.77 -7.31 -7.67
N GLU A 105 -6.28 -6.98 -8.87
CA GLU A 105 -4.93 -7.32 -9.33
C GLU A 105 -3.85 -6.70 -8.42
N ALA A 106 -4.07 -5.46 -7.97
CA ALA A 106 -3.19 -4.77 -7.02
C ALA A 106 -3.06 -5.49 -5.66
N ARG A 107 -4.01 -6.35 -5.28
CA ARG A 107 -3.95 -7.13 -4.02
C ARG A 107 -3.19 -8.44 -4.19
N THR A 108 -3.04 -8.92 -5.42
CA THR A 108 -2.43 -10.22 -5.73
C THR A 108 -0.97 -10.14 -6.15
N VAL A 109 -0.42 -8.92 -6.29
CA VAL A 109 0.99 -8.70 -6.62
C VAL A 109 1.93 -9.33 -5.57
N LEU A 110 3.11 -9.76 -6.03
CA LEU A 110 4.07 -10.52 -5.25
C LEU A 110 4.51 -9.77 -3.98
N LEU A 111 4.69 -10.50 -2.89
CA LEU A 111 5.24 -9.98 -1.64
C LEU A 111 6.65 -10.51 -1.43
N ALA A 112 7.51 -9.64 -0.90
CA ALA A 112 8.87 -10.04 -0.53
C ALA A 112 8.86 -10.88 0.76
N HIS A 113 9.77 -11.84 0.82
CA HIS A 113 10.12 -12.53 2.05
C HIS A 113 11.41 -11.93 2.62
N LYS A 114 11.57 -12.00 3.95
CA LYS A 114 12.81 -11.56 4.59
C LYS A 114 13.95 -12.48 4.18
N TYR A 115 15.07 -11.90 3.76
CA TYR A 115 16.29 -12.66 3.53
C TYR A 115 16.88 -13.14 4.87
N GLU A 116 17.00 -14.46 5.03
CA GLU A 116 17.52 -15.10 6.24
C GLU A 116 18.91 -15.68 6.02
N ALA A 117 19.95 -14.84 6.17
CA ALA A 117 21.34 -15.21 5.94
C ALA A 117 21.86 -16.35 6.84
N GLU A 118 21.30 -16.50 8.05
CA GLU A 118 21.81 -17.38 9.11
C GLU A 118 21.03 -18.69 9.28
N LYS A 119 19.98 -18.93 8.48
CA LYS A 119 19.22 -20.18 8.55
C LYS A 119 20.11 -21.36 8.11
N LYS A 120 20.04 -22.49 8.83
CA LYS A 120 20.70 -23.75 8.41
C LYS A 120 20.19 -24.11 7.01
N GLY A 121 21.09 -24.06 6.01
CA GLY A 121 20.74 -24.17 4.59
C GLY A 121 20.93 -22.90 3.76
N LYS A 122 21.82 -21.99 4.19
CA LYS A 122 22.38 -20.81 3.47
C LYS A 122 21.80 -20.59 2.07
N LEU A 123 20.84 -19.68 1.96
CA LEU A 123 20.43 -19.13 0.66
C LEU A 123 21.58 -18.23 0.16
N ASP A 124 22.41 -18.79 -0.70
CA ASP A 124 23.46 -18.07 -1.41
C ASP A 124 22.80 -17.14 -2.45
N PRO A 125 22.93 -15.81 -2.32
CA PRO A 125 22.30 -14.86 -3.24
C PRO A 125 23.04 -14.76 -4.58
N THR A 126 24.13 -15.52 -4.78
CA THR A 126 24.89 -15.51 -6.02
C THR A 126 23.99 -15.85 -7.22
N GLY A 127 23.97 -14.93 -8.18
CA GLY A 127 23.14 -15.02 -9.38
C GLY A 127 21.75 -14.41 -9.26
N TRP A 128 21.32 -13.96 -8.07
CA TRP A 128 20.05 -13.25 -7.90
C TRP A 128 20.17 -11.80 -8.39
N TRP A 129 19.04 -11.14 -8.60
CA TRP A 129 19.01 -9.73 -9.02
C TRP A 129 18.78 -8.85 -7.80
N MET A 130 19.69 -7.91 -7.55
CA MET A 130 19.59 -6.99 -6.43
C MET A 130 19.30 -5.56 -6.89
N SER A 131 18.45 -4.86 -6.15
CA SER A 131 18.12 -3.45 -6.35
C SER A 131 17.99 -2.70 -5.03
N GLU A 132 18.06 -1.37 -5.07
CA GLU A 132 17.74 -0.55 -3.89
C GLU A 132 16.27 -0.73 -3.51
N LYS A 133 16.01 -0.99 -2.22
CA LYS A 133 14.68 -0.90 -1.64
C LYS A 133 14.31 0.57 -1.51
N LEU A 134 13.28 0.98 -2.24
CA LEU A 134 12.79 2.36 -2.24
C LEU A 134 11.77 2.56 -1.11
N ASP A 135 12.01 3.58 -0.28
CA ASP A 135 11.06 4.01 0.75
C ASP A 135 10.03 4.97 0.16
N GLY A 136 9.01 4.43 -0.49
CA GLY A 136 7.95 5.18 -1.16
C GLY A 136 6.55 4.63 -0.87
N VAL A 137 5.63 4.86 -1.81
CA VAL A 137 4.30 4.27 -1.74
C VAL A 137 4.09 3.32 -2.90
N ARG A 138 4.07 2.01 -2.60
CA ARG A 138 3.74 0.99 -3.60
C ARG A 138 2.45 1.32 -4.35
N ALA A 139 2.55 1.30 -5.68
CA ALA A 139 1.46 1.58 -6.59
C ALA A 139 1.46 0.60 -7.76
N TYR A 140 0.29 0.00 -7.99
CA TYR A 140 -0.01 -0.83 -9.13
C TYR A 140 -0.64 0.02 -10.22
N TRP A 141 -0.04 0.03 -11.40
CA TRP A 141 -0.60 0.67 -12.58
C TRP A 141 -1.38 -0.35 -13.40
N SER A 142 -2.68 -0.17 -13.55
CA SER A 142 -3.54 -1.12 -14.28
C SER A 142 -3.54 -0.94 -15.80
N GLY A 143 -2.79 0.02 -16.34
CA GLY A 143 -2.96 0.51 -17.71
C GLY A 143 -3.86 1.74 -17.83
N GLU A 144 -4.63 2.06 -16.78
CA GLU A 144 -5.56 3.18 -16.75
C GLU A 144 -5.40 4.05 -15.49
N ALA A 145 -5.22 3.40 -14.33
CA ALA A 145 -5.14 4.09 -13.05
C ALA A 145 -4.14 3.44 -12.10
N PHE A 146 -3.76 4.19 -11.07
CA PHE A 146 -2.93 3.69 -9.99
C PHE A 146 -3.77 3.19 -8.81
N TYR A 147 -3.36 2.06 -8.25
CA TYR A 147 -3.96 1.47 -7.06
C TYR A 147 -2.89 1.20 -6.01
N SER A 148 -3.20 1.51 -4.75
CA SER A 148 -2.43 1.02 -3.61
C SER A 148 -2.52 -0.51 -3.51
N ARG A 149 -1.66 -1.10 -2.69
CA ARG A 149 -1.73 -2.53 -2.31
C ARG A 149 -3.12 -2.97 -1.82
N ALA A 150 -3.83 -2.12 -1.09
CA ALA A 150 -5.19 -2.40 -0.61
C ALA A 150 -6.26 -2.16 -1.69
N GLY A 151 -5.89 -1.90 -2.94
CA GLY A 151 -6.81 -1.61 -4.03
C GLY A 151 -7.42 -0.20 -3.99
N ASN A 152 -6.96 0.69 -3.10
CA ASN A 152 -7.43 2.08 -3.11
C ASN A 152 -6.88 2.85 -4.31
N LEU A 153 -7.74 3.58 -5.02
CA LEU A 153 -7.38 4.42 -6.16
C LEU A 153 -6.51 5.61 -5.73
N PHE A 154 -5.41 5.83 -6.46
CA PHE A 154 -4.66 7.08 -6.46
C PHE A 154 -5.04 7.93 -7.67
N GLU A 155 -5.52 9.14 -7.39
CA GLU A 155 -6.04 10.07 -8.42
C GLU A 155 -4.88 10.87 -9.05
N ALA A 156 -4.00 10.17 -9.77
CA ALA A 156 -2.89 10.78 -10.48
C ALA A 156 -3.37 11.68 -11.63
N PRO A 157 -2.76 12.86 -11.85
CA PRO A 157 -3.08 13.70 -12.99
C PRO A 157 -2.81 13.00 -14.32
N GLN A 158 -3.63 13.27 -15.35
CA GLN A 158 -3.46 12.65 -16.68
C GLN A 158 -2.07 12.88 -17.28
N TRP A 159 -1.45 14.04 -17.05
CA TRP A 159 -0.10 14.33 -17.55
C TRP A 159 0.99 13.50 -16.87
N PHE A 160 0.72 12.93 -15.69
CA PHE A 160 1.66 12.08 -14.97
C PHE A 160 1.67 10.67 -15.58
N THR A 161 0.51 10.17 -15.98
CA THR A 161 0.33 8.83 -16.55
C THR A 161 0.40 8.78 -18.08
N ALA A 162 0.54 9.93 -18.75
CA ALA A 162 0.39 10.05 -20.20
C ALA A 162 1.31 9.12 -21.01
N ASP A 163 2.54 8.91 -20.55
CA ASP A 163 3.54 8.13 -21.27
C ASP A 163 3.60 6.65 -20.83
N LEU A 164 2.73 6.24 -19.89
CA LEU A 164 2.70 4.87 -19.38
C LEU A 164 2.03 3.91 -20.37
N PRO A 165 2.52 2.65 -20.46
CA PRO A 165 1.88 1.59 -21.22
C PRO A 165 0.43 1.36 -20.76
N LYS A 166 -0.51 1.22 -21.69
CA LYS A 166 -1.95 1.07 -21.36
C LYS A 166 -2.45 -0.37 -21.39
N ASP A 167 -1.74 -1.24 -22.08
CA ASP A 167 -2.04 -2.65 -22.27
C ASP A 167 -1.25 -3.57 -21.32
N THR A 168 -0.28 -3.00 -20.60
CA THR A 168 0.66 -3.75 -19.78
C THR A 168 0.68 -3.19 -18.36
N PRO A 169 0.05 -3.89 -17.39
CA PRO A 169 0.07 -3.45 -16.00
C PRO A 169 1.47 -3.51 -15.38
N LEU A 170 1.76 -2.56 -14.50
CA LEU A 170 3.08 -2.39 -13.89
C LEU A 170 2.97 -2.39 -12.36
N ASP A 171 4.04 -2.84 -11.71
CA ASP A 171 4.18 -2.78 -10.25
C ASP A 171 5.44 -2.00 -9.88
N GLY A 172 5.31 -1.10 -8.92
CA GLY A 172 6.31 -0.10 -8.63
C GLY A 172 6.02 0.72 -7.38
N GLU A 173 6.84 1.74 -7.20
CA GLU A 173 6.83 2.65 -6.06
C GLU A 173 6.62 4.09 -6.53
N LEU A 174 5.63 4.81 -6.00
CA LEU A 174 5.61 6.27 -6.08
C LEU A 174 6.65 6.83 -5.13
N TRP A 175 7.74 7.35 -5.68
CA TRP A 175 8.95 7.66 -4.93
C TRP A 175 9.37 9.11 -5.14
N GLY A 176 9.63 9.82 -4.04
CA GLY A 176 10.04 11.23 -4.04
C GLY A 176 11.54 11.45 -3.84
N GLY A 177 12.33 10.39 -3.81
CA GLY A 177 13.71 10.41 -3.35
C GLY A 177 13.87 9.84 -1.94
N ARG A 178 15.13 9.68 -1.51
CA ARG A 178 15.48 9.13 -0.19
C ARG A 178 14.98 10.02 0.95
N GLY A 179 14.40 9.40 1.97
CA GLY A 179 13.82 10.11 3.12
C GLY A 179 12.58 10.95 2.78
N GLN A 180 11.98 10.79 1.59
CA GLN A 180 10.81 11.55 1.15
C GLN A 180 9.49 10.74 1.23
N PHE A 181 9.45 9.66 2.02
CA PHE A 181 8.26 8.83 2.18
C PHE A 181 7.01 9.64 2.55
N SER A 182 7.09 10.49 3.58
CA SER A 182 5.93 11.30 4.02
C SER A 182 5.43 12.25 2.93
N MET A 183 6.35 12.77 2.11
CA MET A 183 6.00 13.63 0.97
C MET A 183 5.30 12.82 -0.12
N ALA A 184 5.87 11.68 -0.52
CA ALA A 184 5.28 10.79 -1.53
C ALA A 184 3.88 10.31 -1.11
N LEU A 185 3.72 9.91 0.16
CA LEU A 185 2.43 9.53 0.73
C LEU A 185 1.40 10.67 0.73
N SER A 186 1.84 11.88 1.07
CA SER A 186 0.97 13.06 1.00
C SER A 186 0.53 13.33 -0.43
N VAL A 187 1.42 13.19 -1.42
CA VAL A 187 1.09 13.40 -2.84
C VAL A 187 0.11 12.34 -3.34
N ALA A 188 0.38 11.06 -3.08
CA ALA A 188 -0.46 9.94 -3.52
C ALA A 188 -1.90 10.04 -3.00
N LYS A 189 -2.11 10.63 -1.82
CA LYS A 189 -3.45 10.84 -1.21
C LYS A 189 -4.19 12.08 -1.74
N THR A 190 -3.58 12.87 -2.60
CA THR A 190 -4.22 14.09 -3.13
C THR A 190 -5.37 13.72 -4.06
N LYS A 191 -6.50 14.45 -3.94
CA LYS A 191 -7.72 14.23 -4.74
C LYS A 191 -7.76 15.10 -5.99
N ALA A 192 -8.29 14.55 -7.07
CA ALA A 192 -8.49 15.24 -8.33
C ALA A 192 -9.32 16.53 -8.13
N GLY A 193 -8.95 17.59 -8.85
CA GLY A 193 -9.58 18.91 -8.72
C GLY A 193 -9.03 19.79 -7.59
N ASN A 194 -8.11 19.29 -6.76
CA ASN A 194 -7.35 20.14 -5.84
C ASN A 194 -6.19 20.87 -6.57
N GLY A 195 -5.88 22.12 -6.19
CA GLY A 195 -4.71 22.87 -6.69
C GLY A 195 -3.37 22.21 -6.35
N ASP A 196 -3.34 21.30 -5.38
CA ASP A 196 -2.16 20.53 -4.97
C ASP A 196 -1.68 19.48 -5.99
N MET A 197 -2.42 19.24 -7.09
CA MET A 197 -2.05 18.27 -8.14
C MET A 197 -0.67 18.53 -8.75
N GLN A 198 -0.15 19.76 -8.70
CA GLN A 198 1.20 20.08 -9.20
C GLN A 198 2.32 19.39 -8.40
N ARG A 199 2.04 18.97 -7.15
CA ARG A 199 3.03 18.27 -6.33
C ARG A 199 3.40 16.88 -6.86
N TRP A 200 2.60 16.31 -7.77
CA TRP A 200 2.96 15.09 -8.49
C TRP A 200 4.25 15.22 -9.32
N LYS A 201 4.72 16.44 -9.60
CA LYS A 201 6.03 16.67 -10.25
C LYS A 201 7.23 16.28 -9.38
N PHE A 202 7.03 16.14 -8.07
CA PHE A 202 8.08 15.78 -7.11
C PHE A 202 8.13 14.28 -6.81
N VAL A 203 7.25 13.49 -7.40
CA VAL A 203 7.28 12.02 -7.30
C VAL A 203 7.56 11.44 -8.67
N ASN A 204 8.17 10.26 -8.69
CA ASN A 204 8.37 9.45 -9.88
C ASN A 204 7.83 8.05 -9.64
N TYR A 205 7.26 7.43 -10.67
CA TYR A 205 6.84 6.03 -10.58
C TYR A 205 8.02 5.10 -10.90
N SER A 206 8.65 4.59 -9.85
CA SER A 206 9.83 3.73 -9.93
C SER A 206 9.39 2.27 -10.03
N VAL A 207 9.42 1.72 -11.24
CA VAL A 207 8.84 0.42 -11.60
C VAL A 207 9.86 -0.70 -11.42
N PHE A 208 9.47 -1.79 -10.77
CA PHE A 208 10.34 -2.94 -10.51
C PHE A 208 9.81 -4.26 -11.07
N ASP A 209 8.52 -4.36 -11.45
CA ASP A 209 7.98 -5.56 -12.09
C ASP A 209 6.83 -5.26 -13.07
N VAL A 210 6.55 -6.24 -13.93
CA VAL A 210 5.44 -6.28 -14.89
C VAL A 210 4.68 -7.61 -14.69
N PRO A 211 3.79 -7.71 -13.68
CA PRO A 211 3.34 -8.99 -13.13
C PRO A 211 2.55 -9.86 -14.12
N ASN A 212 1.89 -9.24 -15.11
CA ASN A 212 1.03 -9.93 -16.06
C ASN A 212 1.72 -10.19 -17.42
N LEU A 213 3.04 -9.99 -17.52
CA LEU A 213 3.75 -10.32 -18.76
C LEU A 213 3.77 -11.83 -18.97
N GLU A 214 3.31 -12.28 -20.14
CA GLU A 214 3.31 -13.68 -20.51
C GLU A 214 4.18 -13.96 -21.74
N VAL A 215 4.78 -15.15 -21.77
CA VAL A 215 5.47 -15.71 -22.93
C VAL A 215 4.88 -17.08 -23.21
N ASN A 216 4.31 -17.27 -24.40
CA ASN A 216 3.63 -18.52 -24.81
C ASN A 216 2.53 -18.97 -23.83
N GLY A 217 1.73 -18.01 -23.32
CA GLY A 217 0.61 -18.27 -22.40
C GLY A 217 1.02 -18.70 -21.00
N LYS A 218 2.25 -18.37 -20.57
CA LYS A 218 2.76 -18.62 -19.22
C LYS A 218 3.39 -17.36 -18.65
N PRO A 219 3.36 -17.15 -17.32
CA PRO A 219 4.06 -16.03 -16.70
C PRO A 219 5.52 -15.97 -17.14
N ALA A 220 5.95 -14.80 -17.60
CA ALA A 220 7.31 -14.58 -18.07
C ALA A 220 8.31 -14.71 -16.92
N LEU A 221 9.50 -15.23 -17.21
CA LEU A 221 10.62 -15.25 -16.25
C LEU A 221 11.02 -13.82 -15.88
N TYR A 222 11.57 -13.63 -14.68
CA TYR A 222 11.94 -12.30 -14.17
C TYR A 222 12.88 -11.56 -15.12
N GLU A 223 13.88 -12.23 -15.72
CA GLU A 223 14.79 -11.61 -16.68
C GLU A 223 14.08 -11.05 -17.93
N VAL A 224 13.03 -11.73 -18.39
CA VAL A 224 12.22 -11.25 -19.52
C VAL A 224 11.44 -10.01 -19.11
N ARG A 225 10.83 -10.04 -17.91
CA ARG A 225 10.08 -8.92 -17.33
C ARG A 225 10.99 -7.69 -17.13
N LYS A 226 12.18 -7.90 -16.55
CA LYS A 226 13.22 -6.89 -16.39
C LYS A 226 13.63 -6.26 -17.72
N ASN A 227 13.98 -7.06 -18.72
CA ASN A 227 14.40 -6.54 -20.03
C ASN A 227 13.28 -5.76 -20.73
N TRP A 228 12.02 -6.19 -20.53
CA TRP A 228 10.86 -5.44 -21.01
C TRP A 228 10.78 -4.06 -20.33
N LEU A 229 10.98 -3.97 -19.02
CA LEU A 229 10.99 -2.68 -18.29
C LEU A 229 12.11 -1.76 -18.76
N GLU A 230 13.32 -2.27 -18.96
CA GLU A 230 14.45 -1.49 -19.46
C GLU A 230 14.18 -0.90 -20.85
N THR A 231 13.42 -1.61 -21.68
CA THR A 231 13.06 -1.17 -23.03
C THR A 231 11.88 -0.20 -23.04
N ASN A 232 10.87 -0.44 -22.19
CA ASN A 232 9.57 0.23 -22.30
C ASN A 232 9.33 1.31 -21.25
N VAL A 233 10.10 1.37 -20.15
CA VAL A 233 9.84 2.26 -19.01
C VAL A 233 11.00 3.21 -18.70
N LYS A 234 12.25 2.83 -19.02
CA LYS A 234 13.46 3.57 -18.62
C LYS A 234 13.47 5.07 -18.94
N ASP A 235 12.91 5.47 -20.08
CA ASP A 235 12.99 6.85 -20.59
C ASP A 235 11.65 7.62 -20.51
N LYS A 236 10.75 7.21 -19.60
CA LYS A 236 9.48 7.92 -19.39
C LYS A 236 9.66 9.12 -18.49
N LYS A 237 8.85 10.17 -18.70
CA LYS A 237 9.02 11.45 -18.00
C LYS A 237 8.81 11.37 -16.48
N TYR A 238 7.83 10.59 -16.06
CA TYR A 238 7.45 10.43 -14.65
C TYR A 238 7.48 8.97 -14.20
N ALA A 239 8.17 8.12 -14.95
CA ALA A 239 8.38 6.72 -14.59
C ALA A 239 9.76 6.27 -15.01
N ASN A 240 10.36 5.38 -14.23
CA ASN A 240 11.65 4.78 -14.55
C ASN A 240 11.67 3.33 -14.10
N PHE A 241 12.46 2.51 -14.77
CA PHE A 241 12.83 1.20 -14.24
C PHE A 241 13.78 1.39 -13.04
N VAL A 242 13.54 0.66 -11.95
CA VAL A 242 14.45 0.59 -10.80
C VAL A 242 15.71 -0.17 -11.23
N PRO A 243 16.90 0.46 -11.22
CA PRO A 243 18.13 -0.24 -11.61
C PRO A 243 18.35 -1.47 -10.75
N SER A 244 18.66 -2.59 -11.41
CA SER A 244 19.03 -3.84 -10.76
C SER A 244 20.29 -4.43 -11.37
N GLU A 245 21.09 -5.08 -10.53
CA GLU A 245 22.33 -5.73 -10.92
C GLU A 245 22.41 -7.16 -10.39
N LYS A 246 23.19 -8.01 -11.04
CA LYS A 246 23.29 -9.41 -10.66
C LYS A 246 24.25 -9.53 -9.47
N CYS A 247 23.81 -10.18 -8.40
CA CYS A 247 24.62 -10.44 -7.23
C CYS A 247 25.71 -11.46 -7.57
N GLN A 248 26.98 -11.10 -7.37
CA GLN A 248 28.13 -11.95 -7.69
C GLN A 248 28.55 -12.82 -6.51
N SER A 249 28.23 -12.41 -5.29
CA SER A 249 28.50 -13.11 -4.04
C SER A 249 27.78 -12.44 -2.88
N LYS A 250 27.72 -13.11 -1.73
CA LYS A 250 27.25 -12.48 -0.49
C LYS A 250 28.02 -11.20 -0.13
N ALA A 251 29.33 -11.17 -0.36
CA ALA A 251 30.14 -9.98 -0.11
C ALA A 251 29.76 -8.82 -1.04
N HIS A 252 29.52 -9.09 -2.32
CA HIS A 252 29.04 -8.09 -3.28
C HIS A 252 27.70 -7.48 -2.86
N MET A 253 26.77 -8.31 -2.37
CA MET A 253 25.49 -7.84 -1.84
C MET A 253 25.68 -6.94 -0.61
N ASP A 254 26.59 -7.30 0.30
CA ASP A 254 26.87 -6.51 1.51
C ASP A 254 27.53 -5.16 1.17
N GLU A 255 28.45 -5.14 0.21
CA GLU A 255 29.04 -3.90 -0.32
C GLU A 255 28.00 -3.00 -0.99
N PHE A 256 27.07 -3.59 -1.75
CA PHE A 256 25.98 -2.85 -2.38
C PHE A 256 25.02 -2.28 -1.34
N LEU A 257 24.69 -3.05 -0.29
CA LEU A 257 23.89 -2.58 0.85
C LEU A 257 24.56 -1.40 1.54
N GLU A 258 25.83 -1.51 1.90
CA GLU A 258 26.57 -0.45 2.58
C GLU A 258 26.61 0.83 1.73
N LYS A 259 26.77 0.70 0.40
CA LYS A 259 26.73 1.83 -0.53
C LYS A 259 25.35 2.51 -0.55
N VAL A 260 24.27 1.73 -0.56
CA VAL A 260 22.89 2.24 -0.51
C VAL A 260 22.64 2.97 0.80
N GLU A 261 22.98 2.35 1.94
CA GLU A 261 22.80 2.91 3.28
C GLU A 261 23.60 4.20 3.48
N LYS A 262 24.88 4.24 3.08
CA LYS A 262 25.72 5.45 3.15
C LYS A 262 25.14 6.62 2.39
N ALA A 263 24.37 6.33 1.34
CA ALA A 263 23.74 7.34 0.51
C ALA A 263 22.28 7.63 0.95
N GLY A 264 21.83 7.03 2.06
CA GLY A 264 20.53 7.27 2.71
C GLY A 264 19.38 6.39 2.22
N GLY A 265 19.68 5.31 1.50
CA GLY A 265 18.67 4.35 1.03
C GLY A 265 18.21 3.41 2.15
N GLU A 266 17.08 2.73 1.92
CA GLU A 266 16.39 1.96 2.97
C GLU A 266 16.96 0.54 3.15
N GLY A 267 17.49 -0.04 2.08
CA GLY A 267 17.99 -1.41 2.06
C GLY A 267 18.01 -1.99 0.65
N LEU A 268 17.96 -3.31 0.54
CA LEU A 268 17.97 -4.03 -0.74
C LEU A 268 16.73 -4.89 -0.94
N MET A 269 16.37 -5.08 -2.20
CA MET A 269 15.49 -6.14 -2.69
C MET A 269 16.33 -7.12 -3.50
N ILE A 270 16.09 -8.43 -3.34
CA ILE A 270 16.81 -9.52 -4.03
C ILE A 270 15.87 -10.62 -4.50
#